data_AF-A0A6L5GTY0-F1
#
_entry.id   AF-A0A6L5GTY0-F1
#
_cell.length_a   1.000
_cell.length_b   1.000
_cell.length_c   1.000
_cell.angle_alpha   90.00
_cell.angle_beta   90.00
_cell.angle_gamma   90.00
#
_symmetry.space_group_name_H-M   'P 1'
#
loop_
_entity.id
_entity.type
_entity.pdbx_description
1 polymer ?
#
loop_
_entity_poly.entity_id
_entity_poly.type
_entity_poly.pdbx_seq_one_letter_code
_entity_poly.pdbx_strand_id
1 'polypeptide(L)'
;MVELLHNPNSNKSKIIPRKSAPQPQKEISISSLNESNKTKSKQIDGVTFDTTLRIDNHLKNFMKAMVILGYSSTQQNGLAQLQKTFFESLTDSEQNTLTTQIQTLETGDANKVKSK
;
A
#
# COMPACT_ATOMS: atom_id res chain seq x y z
N MET A 1 -22.27 43.07 66.42
CA MET A 1 -21.22 42.58 65.49
C MET A 1 -21.05 41.10 65.76
N VAL A 2 -21.27 40.24 64.76
CA VAL A 2 -21.21 38.78 64.94
C VAL A 2 -19.78 38.30 64.68
N GLU A 3 -19.15 37.70 65.69
CA GLU A 3 -17.86 37.03 65.58
C GLU A 3 -17.97 35.81 64.65
N LEU A 4 -17.29 35.86 63.50
CA LEU A 4 -17.07 34.74 62.59
C LEU A 4 -15.74 34.04 62.92
N LEU A 5 -15.57 33.51 64.14
CA LEU A 5 -14.28 32.95 64.58
C LEU A 5 -14.15 31.43 64.64
N HIS A 6 -15.09 30.64 64.11
CA HIS A 6 -14.98 29.18 64.26
C HIS A 6 -15.16 28.45 62.93
N ASN A 7 -14.06 28.30 62.19
CA ASN A 7 -13.94 27.26 61.17
C ASN A 7 -13.54 25.94 61.87
N PRO A 8 -14.44 24.94 61.97
CA PRO A 8 -14.16 23.68 62.67
C PRO A 8 -13.17 22.76 61.94
N ASN A 9 -12.68 23.15 60.75
CA ASN A 9 -11.78 22.34 59.93
C ASN A 9 -10.30 22.74 60.03
N SER A 10 -9.90 23.58 60.99
CA SER A 10 -8.51 24.02 61.17
C SER A 10 -7.58 22.94 61.74
N ASN A 11 -8.13 21.87 62.34
CA ASN A 11 -7.36 20.87 63.09
C ASN A 11 -7.10 19.54 62.35
N LYS A 12 -7.10 19.53 61.01
CA LYS A 12 -6.67 18.34 60.24
C LYS A 12 -5.75 18.72 59.09
N SER A 13 -4.59 19.28 59.41
CA SER A 13 -3.42 19.20 58.53
C SER A 13 -2.90 17.75 58.54
N LYS A 14 -3.63 16.85 57.88
CA LYS A 14 -3.14 15.51 57.61
C LYS A 14 -2.15 15.65 56.46
N ILE A 15 -0.88 15.85 56.77
CA ILE A 15 0.20 15.92 55.78
C ILE A 15 0.17 14.60 54.99
N ILE A 16 -0.28 14.65 53.74
CA ILE A 16 -0.30 13.50 52.87
C ILE A 16 1.14 13.28 52.40
N PRO A 17 1.81 12.16 52.77
CA PRO A 17 3.16 11.90 52.31
C PRO A 17 3.13 11.75 50.78
N ARG A 18 3.94 12.53 50.08
CA ARG A 18 4.10 12.41 48.63
C ARG A 18 4.69 11.04 48.34
N LYS A 19 3.95 10.19 47.63
CA LYS A 19 4.49 8.93 47.11
C LYS A 19 5.55 9.26 46.06
N SER A 20 6.59 8.43 45.99
CA SER A 20 7.62 8.53 44.95
C SER A 20 6.97 8.45 43.57
N ALA A 21 7.53 9.19 42.60
CA ALA A 21 7.04 9.17 41.23
C ALA A 21 7.02 7.72 40.71
N PRO A 22 5.95 7.29 40.01
CA PRO A 22 5.91 5.96 39.41
C PRO A 22 7.02 5.86 38.38
N GLN A 23 7.94 4.91 38.58
CA GLN A 23 8.93 4.58 37.56
C GLN A 23 8.31 3.65 36.51
N PRO A 24 8.69 3.81 35.23
CA PRO A 24 8.20 2.95 34.17
C PRO A 24 8.60 1.50 34.45
N GLN A 25 7.65 0.57 34.34
CA GLN A 25 7.90 -0.86 34.55
C GLN A 25 8.79 -1.49 33.47
N LYS A 26 8.94 -0.81 32.32
CA LYS A 26 9.73 -1.29 31.19
C LYS A 26 10.35 -0.11 30.44
N GLU A 27 11.67 -0.09 30.37
CA GLU A 27 12.42 0.85 29.55
C GLU A 27 12.48 0.32 28.11
N ILE A 28 12.08 1.15 27.15
CA ILE A 28 12.12 0.80 25.73
C ILE A 28 13.51 1.19 25.22
N SER A 29 14.42 0.24 25.11
CA SER A 29 15.74 0.48 24.50
C SER A 29 15.65 0.52 22.97
N ILE A 30 16.54 1.25 22.31
CA ILE A 30 16.56 1.39 20.84
C ILE A 30 16.68 0.03 20.13
N SER A 31 17.29 -0.96 20.79
CA SER A 31 17.36 -2.35 20.36
C SER A 31 16.01 -3.05 20.28
N SER A 32 15.00 -2.63 21.05
CA SER A 32 13.64 -3.20 21.01
C SER A 32 12.82 -2.72 19.80
N LEU A 33 13.21 -1.63 19.13
CA LEU A 33 12.62 -1.20 17.85
C LEU A 33 13.01 -2.12 16.68
N ASN A 34 14.11 -2.89 16.82
CA ASN A 34 14.56 -3.82 15.78
C ASN A 34 13.84 -5.17 15.81
N GLU A 35 13.19 -5.52 16.93
CA GLU A 35 12.46 -6.79 17.04
C GLU A 35 11.01 -6.71 16.51
N SER A 36 10.42 -5.51 16.43
CA SER A 36 9.05 -5.31 15.92
C SER A 36 8.90 -5.42 14.40
N ASN A 37 9.99 -5.57 13.64
CA ASN A 37 9.94 -5.64 12.17
C ASN A 37 9.90 -7.06 11.60
N LYS A 38 9.70 -8.09 12.44
CA LYS A 38 9.46 -9.47 11.98
C LYS A 38 7.98 -9.84 11.88
N THR A 39 7.08 -8.88 11.72
CA THR A 39 5.87 -9.17 10.94
C THR A 39 6.33 -9.32 9.51
N LYS A 40 6.55 -10.56 9.06
CA LYS A 40 6.65 -10.89 7.64
C LYS A 40 5.34 -10.42 7.00
N SER A 41 5.27 -9.16 6.58
CA SER A 41 4.27 -8.74 5.62
C SER A 41 4.49 -9.67 4.45
N LYS A 42 3.50 -10.51 4.17
CA LYS A 42 3.51 -11.36 2.99
C LYS A 42 3.56 -10.38 1.83
N GLN A 43 4.75 -10.14 1.30
CA GLN A 43 4.97 -9.26 0.16
C GLN A 43 4.28 -9.99 -1.00
N ILE A 44 3.04 -9.60 -1.26
CA ILE A 44 2.27 -10.14 -2.37
C ILE A 44 2.88 -9.48 -3.61
N ASP A 45 3.70 -10.24 -4.33
CA ASP A 45 4.49 -9.85 -5.50
C ASP A 45 3.64 -9.59 -6.77
N GLY A 46 2.49 -8.95 -6.60
CA GLY A 46 1.55 -8.66 -7.69
C GLY A 46 0.36 -9.63 -7.73
N VAL A 47 -0.72 -9.17 -8.36
CA VAL A 47 -1.95 -9.93 -8.54
C VAL A 47 -2.20 -10.06 -10.03
N THR A 48 -2.25 -11.29 -10.54
CA THR A 48 -2.67 -11.58 -11.92
C THR A 48 -4.13 -12.02 -11.91
N PHE A 49 -4.95 -11.40 -12.75
CA PHE A 49 -6.34 -11.79 -12.96
C PHE A 49 -6.75 -11.52 -14.41
N ASP A 50 -7.71 -12.29 -14.91
CA ASP A 50 -8.22 -12.11 -16.26
C ASP A 50 -9.03 -10.82 -16.35
N THR A 51 -8.80 -10.06 -17.43
CA THR A 51 -9.51 -8.80 -17.70
C THR A 51 -10.13 -8.84 -19.09
N THR A 52 -11.17 -8.03 -19.30
CA THR A 52 -11.80 -7.87 -20.62
C THR A 52 -11.64 -6.43 -21.08
N LEU A 53 -11.20 -6.25 -22.32
CA LEU A 53 -11.10 -4.94 -22.96
C LEU A 53 -12.24 -4.76 -23.97
N ARG A 54 -12.94 -3.62 -23.90
CA ARG A 54 -13.90 -3.22 -24.94
C ARG A 54 -13.17 -2.49 -26.05
N ILE A 55 -13.25 -3.03 -27.27
CA ILE A 55 -12.61 -2.48 -28.47
C ILE A 55 -13.62 -2.24 -29.58
N ASP A 56 -13.27 -1.38 -30.54
CA ASP A 56 -14.09 -1.16 -31.73
C ASP A 56 -13.97 -2.32 -32.74
N ASN A 57 -14.84 -2.26 -33.76
CA ASN A 57 -14.91 -3.30 -34.78
C ASN A 57 -13.69 -3.33 -35.72
N HIS A 58 -13.05 -2.20 -35.97
CA HIS A 58 -11.87 -2.12 -36.84
C HIS A 58 -10.68 -2.81 -36.17
N LEU A 59 -10.42 -2.50 -34.90
CA LEU A 59 -9.35 -3.13 -34.14
C LEU A 59 -9.59 -4.65 -33.99
N LYS A 60 -10.82 -5.04 -33.68
CA LYS A 60 -11.20 -6.47 -33.62
C LYS A 60 -10.92 -7.18 -34.95
N ASN A 61 -11.30 -6.57 -36.08
CA ASN A 61 -11.10 -7.18 -37.39
C ASN A 61 -9.62 -7.22 -37.79
N PHE A 62 -8.84 -6.20 -37.44
CA PHE A 62 -7.39 -6.20 -37.60
C PHE A 62 -6.75 -7.37 -36.86
N MET A 63 -7.08 -7.57 -35.59
CA MET A 63 -6.56 -8.68 -34.80
C MET A 63 -6.98 -10.05 -35.36
N LYS A 64 -8.21 -10.17 -35.87
CA LYS A 64 -8.65 -11.39 -36.58
C LYS A 64 -7.83 -11.64 -37.84
N ALA A 65 -7.56 -10.61 -38.64
CA ALA A 65 -6.74 -10.73 -39.83
C ALA A 65 -5.31 -11.19 -39.49
N MET A 66 -4.71 -10.67 -38.41
CA MET A 66 -3.40 -11.14 -37.96
C MET A 66 -3.37 -12.63 -37.64
N VAL A 67 -4.42 -13.16 -37.02
CA VAL A 67 -4.54 -14.59 -36.74
C VAL A 67 -4.71 -15.40 -38.02
N ILE A 68 -5.57 -14.95 -38.95
CA ILE A 68 -5.81 -15.62 -40.23
C ILE A 68 -4.53 -15.68 -41.08
N LEU A 69 -3.74 -14.61 -41.10
CA LEU A 69 -2.48 -14.53 -41.83
C LEU A 69 -1.34 -15.34 -41.17
N GLY A 70 -1.58 -15.93 -39.99
CA GLY A 70 -0.60 -16.74 -39.28
C GLY A 70 0.46 -15.93 -38.53
N TYR A 71 0.29 -14.61 -38.38
CA TYR A 71 1.21 -13.79 -37.59
C TYR A 71 1.11 -14.06 -36.08
N SER A 72 -0.02 -14.61 -35.61
CA SER A 72 -0.14 -15.12 -34.25
C SER A 72 -1.18 -16.24 -34.17
N SER A 73 -1.08 -17.09 -33.15
CA SER A 73 -2.03 -18.20 -32.95
C SER A 73 -3.38 -17.77 -32.36
N THR A 74 -3.42 -16.66 -31.62
CA THR A 74 -4.64 -16.13 -31.00
C THR A 74 -4.62 -14.60 -31.01
N GLN A 75 -5.80 -13.98 -30.94
CA GLN A 75 -5.92 -12.52 -30.85
C GLN A 75 -5.13 -11.94 -29.66
N GLN A 76 -5.12 -12.64 -28.52
CA GLN A 76 -4.34 -12.26 -27.34
C GLN A 76 -2.84 -12.28 -27.59
N ASN A 77 -2.33 -13.34 -28.24
CA ASN A 77 -0.92 -13.44 -28.60
C ASN A 77 -0.53 -12.36 -29.62
N GLY A 78 -1.41 -12.05 -30.57
CA GLY A 78 -1.23 -10.92 -31.48
C GLY A 78 -1.12 -9.58 -30.75
N LEU A 79 -1.97 -9.34 -29.75
CA LEU A 79 -1.88 -8.12 -28.93
C LEU A 79 -0.58 -8.05 -28.12
N ALA A 80 -0.16 -9.16 -27.52
CA ALA A 80 1.09 -9.24 -26.77
C ALA A 80 2.30 -8.97 -27.68
N GLN A 81 2.26 -9.48 -28.92
CA GLN A 81 3.29 -9.20 -29.92
C GLN A 81 3.32 -7.72 -30.30
N LEU A 82 2.16 -7.10 -30.54
CA LEU A 82 2.07 -5.67 -30.83
C LEU A 82 2.57 -4.80 -29.66
N GLN A 83 2.22 -5.17 -28.43
CA GLN A 83 2.72 -4.51 -27.22
C GLN A 83 4.25 -4.60 -27.16
N LYS A 84 4.82 -5.77 -27.41
CA LYS A 84 6.27 -5.97 -27.45
C LYS A 84 6.93 -5.13 -28.54
N THR A 85 6.42 -5.17 -29.76
CA THR A 85 6.94 -4.38 -30.88
C THR A 85 6.84 -2.87 -30.61
N PHE A 86 5.75 -2.42 -29.99
CA PHE A 86 5.64 -1.02 -29.56
C PHE A 86 6.70 -0.68 -28.50
N PHE A 87 6.87 -1.52 -27.47
CA PHE A 87 7.88 -1.30 -26.45
C PHE A 87 9.31 -1.23 -27.03
N GLU A 88 9.64 -2.15 -27.94
CA GLU A 88 10.93 -2.18 -28.64
C GLU A 88 11.16 -0.97 -29.57
N SER A 89 10.08 -0.28 -30.00
CA SER A 89 10.18 0.93 -30.82
C SER A 89 10.50 2.20 -30.03
N LEU A 90 10.41 2.15 -28.69
CA LEU A 90 10.64 3.29 -27.81
C LEU A 90 12.12 3.48 -27.49
N THR A 91 12.52 4.72 -27.18
CA THR A 91 13.84 5.00 -26.61
C THR A 91 14.00 4.44 -25.20
N ASP A 92 15.23 4.25 -24.72
CA ASP A 92 15.49 3.74 -23.37
C ASP A 92 14.81 4.57 -22.27
N SER A 93 14.77 5.90 -22.44
CA SER A 93 14.09 6.81 -21.51
C SER A 93 12.57 6.57 -21.47
N GLU A 94 11.96 6.38 -22.64
CA GLU A 94 10.53 6.10 -22.77
C GLU A 94 10.18 4.70 -22.24
N GLN A 95 11.03 3.70 -22.51
CA GLN A 95 10.87 2.34 -21.97
C GLN A 95 10.89 2.35 -20.44
N ASN A 96 11.83 3.07 -19.83
CA ASN A 96 11.91 3.21 -18.38
C ASN A 96 10.67 3.90 -17.79
N THR A 97 10.21 4.96 -18.46
CA THR A 97 9.01 5.70 -18.05
C THR A 97 7.77 4.80 -18.14
N LEU A 98 7.60 4.08 -19.25
CA LEU A 98 6.48 3.16 -19.46
C LEU A 98 6.48 2.02 -18.44
N THR A 99 7.64 1.41 -18.20
CA THR A 99 7.81 0.34 -17.19
C THR A 99 7.42 0.83 -15.80
N THR A 100 7.84 2.04 -15.43
CA THR A 100 7.51 2.65 -14.12
C THR A 100 6.00 2.85 -13.98
N GLN A 101 5.32 3.31 -15.04
CA GLN A 101 3.87 3.48 -15.03
C GLN A 101 3.13 2.14 -14.90
N ILE A 102 3.55 1.10 -15.64
CA ILE A 102 2.97 -0.24 -15.54
C ILE A 102 3.08 -0.78 -14.10
N GLN A 103 4.28 -0.72 -13.52
CA GLN A 103 4.52 -1.17 -12.13
C GLN A 103 3.68 -0.41 -11.10
N THR A 104 3.48 0.90 -11.31
CA THR A 104 2.65 1.72 -10.44
C THR A 104 1.18 1.28 -10.49
N LEU A 105 0.66 1.00 -11.69
CA LEU A 105 -0.72 0.51 -11.88
C LEU A 105 -0.91 -0.87 -11.27
N GLU A 106 0.02 -1.80 -11.49
CA GLU A 106 -0.02 -3.16 -10.91
C GLU A 106 0.02 -3.13 -9.37
N THR A 107 0.84 -2.25 -8.80
CA THR A 107 0.89 -2.04 -7.34
C THR A 107 -0.45 -1.50 -6.82
N GLY A 108 -1.07 -0.56 -7.55
CA GLY A 108 -2.39 -0.04 -7.24
C GLY A 108 -3.47 -1.14 -7.24
N ASP A 109 -3.44 -2.03 -8.22
CA ASP A 109 -4.39 -3.13 -8.32
C ASP A 109 -4.16 -4.19 -7.23
N ALA A 110 -2.90 -4.52 -6.91
CA ALA A 110 -2.57 -5.40 -5.80
C ALA A 110 -3.10 -4.88 -4.45
N ASN A 111 -3.05 -3.56 -4.24
CA ASN A 111 -3.57 -2.95 -3.01
C ASN A 111 -5.11 -2.97 -2.95
N LYS A 112 -5.81 -2.78 -4.07
CA LYS A 112 -7.28 -2.89 -4.12
C LYS A 112 -7.76 -4.29 -3.78
N VAL A 113 -7.05 -5.32 -4.24
CA VAL A 113 -7.37 -6.72 -3.95
C VAL A 113 -7.12 -7.06 -2.48
N LYS A 114 -6.10 -6.48 -1.84
CA LYS A 114 -5.86 -6.64 -0.40
C LYS A 114 -6.92 -5.98 0.49
N SER A 115 -7.61 -4.96 -0.02
CA SER A 115 -8.61 -4.20 0.74
C SER A 115 -10.02 -4.79 0.67
N LYS A 116 -10.24 -5.81 -0.17
CA LYS A 116 -11.49 -6.57 -0.26
C LYS A 116 -11.43 -7.79 0.66
#